data_AF-A0AAW9GKP8-F1
#
_entry.id   AF-A0AAW9GKP8-F1
#
_cell.length_a   1.000
_cell.length_b   1.000
_cell.length_c   1.000
_cell.angle_alpha   90.00
_cell.angle_beta   90.00
_cell.angle_gamma   90.00
#
_symmetry.space_group_name_H-M   'P 1'
#
loop_
_entity.id
_entity.type
_entity.pdbx_description
1 polymer ?
#
loop_
_entity_poly.entity_id
_entity_poly.type
_entity_poly.pdbx_seq_one_letter_code
_entity_poly.pdbx_strand_id
1 'polypeptide(L)'
;MRTAAPARTGPERIAAPLPRPAQLAALGTVLCLYRAHTGAELIGWRHACSVAAHLDVDSDGVLESLRFYDRQHQCCWRLYLLPDSDFVAWDMLLSALPAAQDAADGGVAERLWRRVAGRLRGDGWHARALRLHAADGVLAASVAGVSPLGASIARRIARLEAAEGDVLVDDCCCARAGRPAPRPDPDRPWPLLRL
;
A
#
# COMPACT_ATOMS: atom_id res chain seq x y z
N MET A 1 43.80 -16.19 -28.56
CA MET A 1 43.05 -14.94 -28.82
C MET A 1 41.57 -15.34 -28.90
N ARG A 2 40.81 -15.34 -27.78
CA ARG A 2 39.89 -14.26 -27.32
C ARG A 2 39.19 -13.57 -28.52
N THR A 3 37.87 -13.57 -28.63
CA THR A 3 36.95 -13.02 -27.63
C THR A 3 35.62 -13.76 -27.62
N ALA A 4 35.29 -14.38 -26.48
CA ALA A 4 33.93 -14.85 -26.19
C ALA A 4 33.03 -13.64 -25.96
N ALA A 5 31.88 -13.62 -26.63
CA ALA A 5 30.83 -12.63 -26.42
C ALA A 5 30.42 -12.60 -24.94
N PRO A 6 30.13 -11.42 -24.35
CA PRO A 6 29.67 -11.36 -22.97
C PRO A 6 28.32 -12.08 -22.86
N ALA A 7 28.26 -13.06 -21.96
CA ALA A 7 27.01 -13.64 -21.49
C ALA A 7 26.16 -12.51 -20.89
N ARG A 8 25.01 -12.23 -21.52
CA ARG A 8 24.03 -11.27 -21.01
C ARG A 8 23.61 -11.72 -19.60
N THR A 9 23.95 -10.90 -18.63
CA THR A 9 23.89 -11.17 -17.20
C THR A 9 22.50 -10.75 -16.70
N GLY A 10 21.70 -11.73 -16.26
CA GLY A 10 20.55 -11.57 -15.35
C GLY A 10 19.31 -10.79 -15.83
N PRO A 11 18.13 -11.03 -15.23
CA PRO A 11 16.96 -10.18 -15.44
C PRO A 11 17.23 -8.80 -14.83
N GLU A 12 17.62 -7.86 -15.68
CA GLU A 12 17.71 -6.45 -15.33
C GLU A 12 16.30 -6.00 -14.88
N ARG A 13 16.13 -5.78 -13.57
CA ARG A 13 14.85 -5.37 -13.00
C ARG A 13 14.47 -4.03 -13.60
N ILE A 14 13.48 -4.04 -14.49
CA ILE A 14 13.00 -2.87 -15.21
C ILE A 14 12.27 -1.98 -14.21
N ALA A 15 12.99 -1.05 -13.57
CA ALA A 15 12.42 -0.04 -12.68
C ALA A 15 12.40 1.31 -13.42
N ALA A 16 11.26 2.00 -13.36
CA ALA A 16 11.07 3.30 -13.98
C ALA A 16 11.55 4.43 -13.06
N PRO A 17 11.78 5.65 -13.61
CA PRO A 17 11.90 6.85 -12.78
C PRO A 17 10.65 7.08 -11.93
N LEU A 18 10.82 7.82 -10.84
CA LEU A 18 9.72 8.07 -9.90
C LEU A 18 8.54 8.83 -10.55
N PRO A 19 7.29 8.49 -10.19
CA PRO A 19 6.13 9.28 -10.58
C PRO A 19 6.19 10.67 -9.96
N ARG A 20 5.54 11.66 -10.56
CA ARG A 20 5.40 12.98 -9.95
C ARG A 20 4.53 12.88 -8.69
N PRO A 21 4.77 13.70 -7.64
CA PRO A 21 3.93 13.72 -6.45
C PRO A 21 2.43 13.89 -6.73
N ALA A 22 2.07 14.70 -7.74
CA ALA A 22 0.68 14.86 -8.17
C ALA A 22 0.04 13.55 -8.69
N GLN A 23 0.81 12.68 -9.33
CA GLN A 23 0.32 11.38 -9.80
C GLN A 23 0.07 10.44 -8.62
N LEU A 24 0.92 10.48 -7.59
CA LEU A 24 0.71 9.71 -6.35
C LEU A 24 -0.46 10.25 -5.53
N ALA A 25 -0.63 11.58 -5.46
CA ALA A 25 -1.77 12.20 -4.79
C ALA A 25 -3.11 11.85 -5.46
N ALA A 26 -3.12 11.67 -6.78
CA ALA A 26 -4.31 11.27 -7.52
C ALA A 26 -4.81 9.87 -7.14
N LEU A 27 -3.98 9.00 -6.55
CA LEU A 27 -4.38 7.67 -6.09
C LEU A 27 -5.40 7.72 -4.93
N GLY A 28 -5.52 8.87 -4.26
CA GLY A 28 -6.40 9.02 -3.11
C GLY A 28 -5.91 8.23 -1.90
N THR A 29 -6.75 7.35 -1.37
CA THR A 29 -6.45 6.51 -0.21
C THR A 29 -5.73 5.24 -0.65
N VAL A 30 -4.57 4.95 -0.07
CA VAL A 30 -3.76 3.75 -0.37
C VAL A 30 -3.29 3.09 0.92
N LEU A 31 -2.98 1.80 0.87
CA LEU A 31 -2.22 1.17 1.95
C LEU A 31 -0.73 1.39 1.71
N CYS A 32 -0.09 2.10 2.63
CA CYS A 32 1.34 2.35 2.60
C CYS A 32 2.08 1.37 3.51
N LEU A 33 3.10 0.70 2.96
CA LEU A 33 4.09 -0.05 3.72
C LEU A 33 5.42 0.71 3.75
N TYR A 34 5.93 0.94 4.95
CA TYR A 34 7.20 1.63 5.20
C TYR A 34 8.03 0.88 6.24
N ARG A 35 9.34 1.14 6.31
CA ARG A 35 10.23 0.44 7.25
C ARG A 35 10.03 0.94 8.68
N ALA A 36 9.92 0.02 9.63
CA ALA A 36 9.72 0.36 11.04
C ALA A 36 10.84 1.27 11.60
N HIS A 37 12.09 1.02 11.21
CA HIS A 37 13.26 1.76 11.68
C HIS A 37 13.29 3.23 11.23
N THR A 38 12.55 3.63 10.19
CA THR A 38 12.51 5.03 9.74
C THR A 38 11.48 5.86 10.49
N GLY A 39 10.52 5.24 11.18
CA GLY A 39 9.53 5.91 12.04
C GLY A 39 8.54 6.85 11.35
N ALA A 40 8.66 7.10 10.04
CA ALA A 40 7.83 8.01 9.28
C ALA A 40 7.53 7.46 7.88
N GLU A 41 6.28 7.62 7.46
CA GLU A 41 5.68 6.94 6.31
C GLU A 41 6.31 7.36 4.98
N LEU A 42 6.68 8.64 4.86
CA LEU A 42 7.23 9.22 3.62
C LEU A 42 8.76 9.19 3.55
N ILE A 43 9.47 8.66 4.55
CA ILE A 43 10.93 8.56 4.48
C ILE A 43 11.36 7.65 3.33
N GLY A 44 10.67 6.52 3.14
CA GLY A 44 10.95 5.63 2.01
C GLY A 44 10.77 6.31 0.65
N TRP A 45 9.72 7.11 0.48
CA TRP A 45 9.53 7.94 -0.71
C TRP A 45 10.72 8.89 -0.97
N ARG A 46 11.22 9.57 0.06
CA ARG A 46 12.35 10.51 -0.05
C ARG A 46 13.68 9.85 -0.44
N HIS A 47 13.84 8.56 -0.15
CA HIS A 47 15.05 7.80 -0.47
C HIS A 47 14.94 6.99 -1.77
N ALA A 48 13.72 6.79 -2.27
CA ALA A 48 13.49 6.09 -3.50
C ALA A 48 14.17 6.83 -4.68
N CYS A 49 14.65 6.06 -5.65
CA CYS A 49 15.13 6.57 -6.93
C CYS A 49 14.44 5.90 -8.12
N SER A 50 13.77 4.77 -7.90
CA SER A 50 12.99 4.09 -8.94
C SER A 50 11.75 3.41 -8.37
N VAL A 51 10.82 3.09 -9.25
CA VAL A 51 9.56 2.41 -8.94
C VAL A 51 9.30 1.28 -9.92
N ALA A 52 8.59 0.26 -9.48
CA ALA A 52 8.03 -0.77 -10.35
C ALA A 52 6.60 -1.15 -9.93
N ALA A 53 5.80 -1.51 -10.92
CA ALA A 53 4.49 -2.11 -10.75
C ALA A 53 4.63 -3.62 -10.50
N HIS A 54 3.90 -4.15 -9.52
CA HIS A 54 3.88 -5.56 -9.17
C HIS A 54 2.44 -6.06 -9.06
N LEU A 55 2.22 -7.28 -9.55
CA LEU A 55 0.97 -8.01 -9.46
C LEU A 55 1.27 -9.35 -8.79
N ASP A 56 0.81 -9.50 -7.55
CA ASP A 56 0.89 -10.74 -6.81
C ASP A 56 -0.48 -11.45 -6.87
N VAL A 57 -0.48 -12.77 -7.05
CA VAL A 57 -1.71 -13.57 -7.07
C VAL A 57 -1.66 -14.58 -5.92
N ASP A 58 -2.71 -14.62 -5.11
CA ASP A 58 -2.92 -15.66 -4.10
C ASP A 58 -4.33 -16.27 -4.19
N SER A 59 -4.69 -17.13 -3.24
CA SER A 59 -6.00 -17.81 -3.20
C SER A 59 -7.21 -16.88 -3.07
N ASP A 60 -6.99 -15.68 -2.55
CA ASP A 60 -8.00 -14.68 -2.23
C ASP A 60 -8.02 -13.54 -3.26
N GLY A 61 -7.29 -13.69 -4.38
CA GLY A 61 -7.31 -12.79 -5.54
C GLY A 61 -5.99 -12.09 -5.84
N VAL A 62 -6.06 -11.07 -6.68
CA VAL A 62 -4.91 -10.27 -7.13
C VAL A 62 -4.62 -9.16 -6.12
N LEU A 63 -3.34 -8.94 -5.85
CA LEU A 63 -2.83 -7.80 -5.08
C LEU A 63 -1.93 -6.97 -5.97
N GLU A 64 -2.34 -5.73 -6.21
CA GLU A 64 -1.57 -4.79 -6.99
C GLU A 64 -0.76 -3.88 -6.07
N SER A 65 0.51 -3.68 -6.40
CA SER A 65 1.38 -2.81 -5.63
C SER A 65 2.37 -2.02 -6.49
N LEU A 66 2.71 -0.83 -5.99
CA LEU A 66 3.84 -0.03 -6.45
C LEU A 66 4.97 -0.22 -5.44
N ARG A 67 6.11 -0.74 -5.90
CA ARG A 67 7.29 -0.94 -5.05
C ARG A 67 8.37 0.07 -5.43
N PHE A 68 8.84 0.80 -4.44
CA PHE A 68 9.86 1.83 -4.60
C PHE A 68 11.19 1.35 -4.04
N TYR A 69 12.25 1.67 -4.78
CA TYR A 69 13.59 1.17 -4.53
C TYR A 69 14.56 2.32 -4.31
N ASP A 70 15.44 2.17 -3.32
CA ASP A 70 16.53 3.11 -3.06
C ASP A 70 17.73 2.89 -4.00
N ARG A 71 18.79 3.68 -3.79
CA ARG A 71 20.04 3.59 -4.58
C ARG A 71 20.77 2.26 -4.41
N GLN A 72 20.46 1.49 -3.38
CA GLN A 72 20.97 0.15 -3.11
C GLN A 72 20.06 -0.94 -3.70
N HIS A 73 19.07 -0.55 -4.51
CA HIS A 73 18.04 -1.41 -5.08
C HIS A 73 17.24 -2.19 -4.04
N GLN A 74 17.20 -1.70 -2.79
CA GLN A 74 16.37 -2.28 -1.74
C GLN A 74 14.99 -1.64 -1.77
N CYS A 75 13.96 -2.47 -1.63
CA CYS A 75 12.61 -1.96 -1.52
C CYS A 75 12.46 -1.24 -0.17
N CYS A 76 12.21 0.07 -0.24
CA CYS A 76 12.16 0.96 0.92
C CYS A 76 10.76 1.53 1.19
N TRP A 77 9.86 1.45 0.20
CA TRP A 77 8.49 1.94 0.32
C TRP A 77 7.57 1.18 -0.63
N ARG A 78 6.32 0.94 -0.22
CA ARG A 78 5.32 0.27 -1.07
C ARG A 78 3.96 0.88 -0.89
N LEU A 79 3.20 0.93 -1.97
CA LEU A 79 1.80 1.29 -1.97
C LEU A 79 1.00 0.11 -2.51
N TYR A 80 -0.12 -0.21 -1.88
CA TYR A 80 -1.07 -1.22 -2.37
C TYR A 80 -2.41 -0.56 -2.67
N LEU A 81 -3.05 -1.06 -3.72
CA LEU A 81 -4.42 -0.69 -4.07
C LEU A 81 -5.37 -1.15 -2.96
N LEU A 82 -6.28 -0.26 -2.58
CA LEU A 82 -7.43 -0.56 -1.73
C LEU A 82 -8.73 -0.29 -2.51
N PRO A 83 -9.87 -0.85 -2.08
CA PRO A 83 -11.19 -0.48 -2.60
C PRO A 83 -11.48 1.03 -2.47
N ASP A 84 -10.85 1.68 -1.50
CA ASP A 84 -10.95 3.11 -1.20
C ASP A 84 -10.04 3.99 -2.10
N SER A 85 -9.19 3.38 -2.92
CA SER A 85 -8.30 4.08 -3.85
C SER A 85 -9.05 4.59 -5.08
N ASP A 86 -8.51 5.61 -5.74
CA ASP A 86 -8.93 5.98 -7.08
C ASP A 86 -8.38 4.96 -8.09
N PHE A 87 -9.22 4.03 -8.50
CA PHE A 87 -8.85 2.95 -9.42
C PHE A 87 -8.38 3.46 -10.79
N VAL A 88 -8.97 4.54 -11.30
CA VAL A 88 -8.62 5.06 -12.64
C VAL A 88 -7.23 5.70 -12.59
N ALA A 89 -6.95 6.50 -11.57
CA ALA A 89 -5.61 7.05 -11.36
C ALA A 89 -4.56 5.96 -11.14
N TRP A 90 -4.91 4.91 -10.41
CA TRP A 90 -4.06 3.76 -10.17
C TRP A 90 -3.74 2.99 -11.47
N ASP A 91 -4.74 2.64 -12.26
CA ASP A 91 -4.58 1.91 -13.52
C ASP A 91 -3.76 2.70 -14.56
N MET A 92 -3.99 4.02 -14.66
CA MET A 92 -3.17 4.91 -15.49
C MET A 92 -1.70 4.92 -15.06
N LEU A 93 -1.44 4.91 -13.75
CA LEU A 93 -0.08 4.91 -13.23
C LEU A 93 0.59 3.54 -13.44
N LEU A 94 -0.11 2.44 -13.18
CA LEU A 94 0.37 1.08 -13.49
C LEU A 94 0.74 0.94 -14.96
N SER A 95 -0.13 1.38 -15.86
CA SER A 95 0.07 1.29 -17.32
C SER A 95 1.27 2.10 -17.82
N ALA A 96 1.65 3.16 -17.10
CA ALA A 96 2.81 3.98 -17.43
C ALA A 96 4.13 3.38 -16.91
N LEU A 97 4.06 2.36 -16.05
CA LEU A 97 5.23 1.72 -15.46
C LEU A 97 5.55 0.42 -16.20
N PRO A 98 6.84 0.07 -16.34
CA PRO A 98 7.22 -1.25 -16.81
C PRO A 98 6.64 -2.28 -15.83
N ALA A 99 5.94 -3.27 -16.37
CA ALA A 99 5.54 -4.43 -15.60
C ALA A 99 6.83 -5.12 -15.12
N ALA A 100 7.14 -5.02 -13.83
CA ALA A 100 8.19 -5.84 -13.28
C ALA A 100 7.65 -7.26 -13.27
N GLN A 101 8.21 -8.09 -14.14
CA GLN A 101 8.12 -9.53 -13.95
C GLN A 101 8.88 -9.80 -12.66
N ASP A 102 8.16 -10.10 -11.58
CA ASP A 102 8.80 -10.76 -10.46
C ASP A 102 9.46 -12.00 -11.05
N ALA A 103 10.80 -12.02 -11.06
CA ALA A 103 11.53 -13.26 -11.27
C ALA A 103 11.01 -14.20 -10.17
N ALA A 104 10.05 -15.03 -10.53
CA ALA A 104 9.41 -16.01 -9.67
C ALA A 104 10.38 -17.16 -9.34
N ASP A 105 11.68 -16.89 -9.27
CA ASP A 105 12.74 -17.85 -8.99
C ASP A 105 12.84 -18.20 -7.50
N GLY A 106 12.14 -17.46 -6.64
CA GLY A 106 12.00 -17.81 -5.24
C GLY A 106 10.70 -18.55 -4.97
N GLY A 107 10.77 -19.87 -4.80
CA GLY A 107 9.62 -20.69 -4.37
C GLY A 107 8.98 -20.20 -3.06
N VAL A 108 7.86 -20.80 -2.66
CA VAL A 108 7.14 -20.47 -1.41
C VAL A 108 8.09 -20.42 -0.20
N ALA A 109 9.08 -21.33 -0.17
CA ALA A 109 10.14 -21.37 0.84
C ALA A 109 11.01 -20.10 0.84
N GLU A 110 11.46 -19.59 -0.32
CA GLU A 110 12.27 -18.37 -0.43
C GLU A 110 11.52 -17.13 0.09
N ARG A 111 10.21 -17.07 -0.19
CA ARG A 111 9.34 -16.00 0.31
C ARG A 111 9.17 -16.07 1.83
N LEU A 112 9.00 -17.29 2.35
CA LEU A 112 8.95 -17.53 3.79
C LEU A 112 10.29 -17.18 4.46
N TRP A 113 11.42 -17.59 3.87
CA TRP A 113 12.76 -17.28 4.38
C TRP A 113 13.05 -15.79 4.38
N ARG A 114 12.69 -15.05 3.33
CA ARG A 114 12.80 -13.56 3.33
C ARG A 114 11.95 -12.93 4.42
N ARG A 115 10.74 -13.47 4.67
CA ARG A 115 9.85 -13.00 5.75
C ARG A 115 10.44 -13.28 7.14
N VAL A 116 11.13 -14.40 7.33
CA VAL A 116 11.81 -14.74 8.60
C VAL A 116 13.09 -13.91 8.77
N ALA A 117 13.92 -13.82 7.73
CA ALA A 117 15.16 -13.04 7.76
C ALA A 117 14.90 -11.54 8.00
N GLY A 118 13.83 -10.97 7.41
CA GLY A 118 13.44 -9.59 7.65
C GLY A 118 13.02 -9.31 9.09
N ARG A 119 12.28 -10.23 9.72
CA ARG A 119 11.90 -10.11 11.14
C ARG A 119 13.11 -10.18 12.07
N LEU A 120 14.08 -11.04 11.76
CA LEU A 120 15.29 -11.21 12.58
C LEU A 120 16.27 -10.03 12.49
N ARG A 121 16.23 -9.25 11.40
CA ARG A 121 17.11 -8.08 11.21
C ARG A 121 16.54 -6.77 11.76
N GLY A 122 15.34 -6.76 12.33
CA GLY A 122 14.65 -5.51 12.69
C GLY A 122 14.17 -4.71 11.47
N ASP A 123 14.18 -5.32 10.29
CA ASP A 123 13.75 -4.75 9.02
C ASP A 123 12.23 -4.92 8.81
N GLY A 124 11.46 -4.77 9.89
CA GLY A 124 10.01 -4.91 9.88
C GLY A 124 9.33 -3.87 9.00
N TRP A 125 8.18 -4.24 8.44
CA TRP A 125 7.31 -3.30 7.74
C TRP A 125 6.24 -2.81 8.70
N HIS A 126 5.87 -1.54 8.58
CA HIS A 126 4.64 -1.00 9.14
C HIS A 126 3.65 -0.74 8.01
N ALA A 127 2.38 -1.07 8.24
CA ALA A 127 1.27 -0.82 7.34
C ALA A 127 0.39 0.30 7.89
N ARG A 128 0.04 1.27 7.03
CA ARG A 128 -0.86 2.37 7.39
C ARG A 128 -1.65 2.82 6.18
N ALA A 129 -2.97 3.00 6.34
CA ALA A 129 -3.77 3.64 5.31
C ALA A 129 -3.51 5.15 5.31
N LEU A 130 -3.16 5.68 4.15
CA LEU A 130 -2.81 7.07 3.95
C LEU A 130 -3.63 7.64 2.80
N ARG A 131 -4.02 8.90 2.94
CA ARG A 131 -4.41 9.73 1.81
C ARG A 131 -3.20 10.57 1.40
N LEU A 132 -2.79 10.44 0.14
CA LEU A 132 -1.66 11.17 -0.40
C LEU A 132 -2.11 12.53 -0.93
N HIS A 133 -1.28 13.54 -0.70
CA HIS A 133 -1.50 14.92 -1.12
C HIS A 133 -0.26 15.45 -1.82
N ALA A 134 -0.43 16.39 -2.75
CA ALA A 134 0.69 17.09 -3.36
C ALA A 134 0.47 18.60 -3.26
N ALA A 135 1.48 19.30 -2.77
CA ALA A 135 1.52 20.76 -2.72
C ALA A 135 2.92 21.22 -3.15
N ASP A 136 3.01 22.16 -4.09
CA ASP A 136 4.28 22.73 -4.59
C ASP A 136 5.31 21.68 -5.04
N GLY A 137 4.83 20.57 -5.62
CA GLY A 137 5.70 19.47 -6.06
C GLY A 137 6.29 18.64 -4.92
N VAL A 138 5.79 18.79 -3.69
CA VAL A 138 6.15 17.96 -2.52
C VAL A 138 5.00 17.01 -2.21
N LEU A 139 5.34 15.74 -1.93
CA LEU A 139 4.39 14.74 -1.48
C LEU A 139 4.17 14.87 0.03
N ALA A 140 2.92 14.91 0.45
CA ALA A 140 2.49 14.84 1.84
C ALA A 140 1.48 13.69 2.01
N ALA A 141 1.23 13.29 3.25
CA ALA A 141 0.29 12.24 3.58
C ALA A 141 -0.46 12.56 4.86
N SER A 142 -1.72 12.18 4.92
CA SER A 142 -2.52 12.16 6.15
C SER A 142 -3.02 10.74 6.40
N VAL A 143 -3.18 10.35 7.66
CA VAL A 143 -3.83 9.08 7.98
C VAL A 143 -5.26 9.11 7.44
N ALA A 144 -5.67 8.03 6.78
CA ALA A 144 -7.01 7.88 6.23
C ALA A 144 -7.78 6.78 6.97
N GLY A 145 -9.06 7.03 7.20
CA GLY A 145 -10.01 5.95 7.45
C GLY A 145 -10.30 5.20 6.15
N VAL A 146 -10.60 3.92 6.25
CA VAL A 146 -10.97 3.08 5.10
C VAL A 146 -12.26 2.34 5.37
N SER A 147 -12.95 1.94 4.30
CA SER A 147 -14.11 1.07 4.35
C SER A 147 -13.82 -0.25 5.08
N PRO A 148 -14.84 -0.93 5.63
CA PRO A 148 -14.67 -2.26 6.24
C PRO A 148 -14.01 -3.29 5.30
N LEU A 149 -14.30 -3.20 4.00
CA LEU A 149 -13.67 -4.05 2.98
C LEU A 149 -12.18 -3.69 2.81
N GLY A 150 -11.85 -2.40 2.71
CA GLY A 150 -10.47 -1.91 2.68
C GLY A 150 -9.67 -2.34 3.90
N ALA A 151 -10.26 -2.28 5.10
CA ALA A 151 -9.62 -2.74 6.34
C ALA A 151 -9.40 -4.26 6.36
N SER A 152 -10.31 -5.05 5.77
CA SER A 152 -10.12 -6.50 5.62
C SER A 152 -8.92 -6.82 4.71
N ILE A 153 -8.87 -6.18 3.54
CA ILE A 153 -7.78 -6.34 2.56
C ILE A 153 -6.45 -5.85 3.14
N ALA A 154 -6.44 -4.70 3.83
CA ALA A 154 -5.24 -4.17 4.45
C ALA A 154 -4.67 -5.12 5.53
N ARG A 155 -5.54 -5.71 6.36
CA ARG A 155 -5.12 -6.72 7.35
C ARG A 155 -4.58 -7.98 6.68
N ARG A 156 -5.13 -8.40 5.54
CA ARG A 156 -4.58 -9.52 4.75
C ARG A 156 -3.18 -9.19 4.23
N ILE A 157 -3.00 -8.03 3.60
CA ILE A 157 -1.70 -7.58 3.08
C ILE A 157 -0.67 -7.49 4.22
N ALA A 158 -1.05 -6.90 5.37
CA ALA A 158 -0.17 -6.81 6.53
C ALA A 158 0.31 -8.20 7.01
N ARG A 159 -0.59 -9.20 7.06
CA ARG A 159 -0.19 -10.59 7.38
C ARG A 159 0.75 -11.20 6.35
N LEU A 160 0.49 -10.97 5.06
CA LEU A 160 1.33 -11.46 3.96
C LEU A 160 2.72 -10.81 3.99
N GLU A 161 2.82 -9.54 4.34
CA GLU A 161 4.09 -8.83 4.39
C GLU A 161 4.79 -8.90 5.75
N ALA A 162 4.17 -9.58 6.72
CA ALA A 162 4.56 -9.55 8.13
C ALA A 162 4.75 -8.10 8.64
N ALA A 163 3.85 -7.22 8.21
CA ALA A 163 3.83 -5.83 8.61
C ALA A 163 2.98 -5.62 9.87
N GLU A 164 3.42 -4.72 10.73
CA GLU A 164 2.70 -4.29 11.93
C GLU A 164 1.87 -3.03 11.64
N GLY A 165 0.83 -2.80 12.44
CA GLY A 165 -0.04 -1.63 12.31
C GLY A 165 -1.51 -2.00 12.17
N ASP A 166 -2.36 -1.06 12.53
CA ASP A 166 -3.80 -1.16 12.39
C ASP A 166 -4.31 -0.04 11.47
N VAL A 167 -5.44 -0.30 10.81
CA VAL A 167 -6.06 0.65 9.89
C VAL A 167 -7.35 1.16 10.51
N LEU A 168 -7.50 2.49 10.53
CA LEU A 168 -8.71 3.14 10.99
C LEU A 168 -9.87 2.76 10.05
N VAL A 169 -10.93 2.17 10.61
CA VAL A 169 -12.14 1.87 9.85
C VAL A 169 -13.04 3.09 9.88
N ASP A 170 -13.36 3.65 8.72
CA ASP A 170 -14.41 4.63 8.56
C ASP A 170 -15.73 3.89 8.29
N ASP A 171 -16.65 3.97 9.24
CA ASP A 171 -18.00 3.48 9.04
C ASP A 171 -18.67 4.39 7.99
N CYS A 172 -18.64 3.97 6.72
CA CYS A 172 -19.37 4.65 5.65
C CYS A 172 -20.78 5.01 6.12
N CYS A 173 -21.32 6.16 5.69
CA CYS A 173 -22.68 6.62 6.02
C CYS A 173 -23.75 5.52 5.87
N CYS A 174 -23.57 4.57 4.94
CA CYS A 174 -24.45 3.41 4.74
C CYS A 174 -24.46 2.43 5.93
N ALA A 175 -23.32 2.16 6.56
CA ALA A 175 -23.24 1.33 7.77
C ALA A 175 -23.85 2.05 8.98
N ARG A 176 -23.71 3.38 9.05
CA ARG A 176 -24.36 4.22 10.08
C ARG A 176 -25.88 4.27 9.91
N ALA A 177 -26.38 4.33 8.67
CA ALA A 177 -27.80 4.29 8.35
C ALA A 177 -28.43 2.90 8.58
N GLY A 178 -27.65 1.83 8.44
CA GLY A 178 -28.07 0.45 8.74
C GLY A 178 -28.05 0.09 10.22
N ARG A 179 -27.49 0.93 11.11
CA ARG A 179 -27.59 0.70 12.56
C ARG A 179 -29.05 0.89 12.99
N PRO A 180 -29.65 -0.08 13.72
CA PRO A 180 -31.00 0.10 14.23
C PRO A 180 -31.03 1.35 15.11
N ALA A 181 -31.99 2.23 14.84
CA ALA A 181 -32.23 3.38 15.70
C ALA A 181 -32.42 2.90 17.16
N PRO A 182 -31.93 3.66 18.15
CA PRO A 182 -32.21 3.32 19.55
C PRO A 182 -33.72 3.15 19.70
N ARG A 183 -34.14 1.98 20.19
CA ARG A 183 -35.57 1.73 20.43
C ARG A 183 -36.09 2.85 21.33
N PRO A 184 -37.20 3.50 20.96
CA PRO A 184 -37.81 4.47 21.85
C PRO A 184 -38.12 3.76 23.17
N ASP A 185 -37.56 4.30 24.24
CA ASP A 185 -37.89 3.88 25.59
C ASP A 185 -39.36 4.23 25.83
N PRO A 186 -40.25 3.25 26.05
CA PRO A 186 -41.68 3.50 26.24
C PRO A 186 -41.95 4.36 27.48
N ASP A 187 -41.01 4.45 28.42
CA ASP A 187 -41.15 5.22 29.66
C ASP A 187 -40.60 6.66 29.55
N ARG A 188 -40.14 7.08 28.36
CA ARG A 188 -39.55 8.40 28.17
C ARG A 188 -40.61 9.41 27.67
N PRO A 189 -41.02 10.39 28.49
CA PRO A 189 -41.98 11.41 28.05
C PRO A 189 -41.39 12.27 26.92
N TRP A 190 -42.20 12.52 25.89
CA TRP A 190 -41.80 13.28 24.70
C TRP A 190 -41.43 14.72 25.09
N PRO A 191 -40.34 15.29 24.55
CA PRO A 191 -40.02 16.69 24.80
C PRO A 191 -41.09 17.56 24.14
N LEU A 192 -41.86 18.29 24.95
CA LEU A 192 -42.77 19.32 24.49
C LEU A 192 -41.96 20.43 23.83
N LEU A 193 -41.91 20.43 22.50
CA LEU A 193 -41.46 21.58 21.72
C LEU A 193 -42.49 22.68 21.95
N ARG A 194 -42.16 23.68 22.77
CA ARG A 194 -42.91 24.94 22.84
C ARG A 194 -42.60 25.73 21.57
N LEU A 195 -43.63 25.94 20.76
CA LEU A 195 -43.65 26.93 19.68
C LEU A 195 -43.58 28.35 20.25
#